data_AF-A0A425CHH5-F1
#
_entry.id   AF-A0A425CHH5-F1
#
_cell.length_a   1.000
_cell.length_b   1.000
_cell.length_c   1.000
_cell.angle_alpha   90.00
_cell.angle_beta   90.00
_cell.angle_gamma   90.00
#
_symmetry.space_group_name_H-M   'P 1'
#
loop_
_entity.id
_entity.type
_entity.pdbx_description
1 polymer ?
#
loop_
_entity_poly.entity_id
_entity_poly.type
_entity_poly.pdbx_seq_one_letter_code
_entity_poly.pdbx_strand_id
1 'polypeptide(L)'
;MATKKRNTNKRHYVRGIPGRASAERERHLIRHKKSEIRIVIHRLRALKRIDHVATVDELDKCFHEVRRLAIAPKGLVSEAIRKELWPFLLGVKEVTPLELNGPLYIKNNTKKAHLDATQVEKDVERSLWHYDVLQRIKESERRVKRRALTQVILSVLDANDELYYFQGYHDIVSVFLLTLGNSKLTLQAVQNVSETYQREPMRPGLEQVMVATRLLFPLVDAADELLFQHLRESEVEPFFALPWMITWFAHQLKRFEDVARLYDVFLVTHPLFSLYVSASVLLESREKILRCECDFGTMHGMLSNLPLSMDIEKVIERALVLFHQLPPARLRQQSKVEFASDSHVYYFTFPFEYQPWPSVTTPVLTEVPPLPPRRSRDKAGSMLGPWQTSIVITTVAVGVMAIVSAYVFRDRIGIRM
;
A
#
# COMPACT_ATOMS: atom_id res chain seq x y z
N MET A 1 61.26 -39.56 32.23
CA MET A 1 60.15 -38.71 32.69
C MET A 1 60.19 -37.39 31.94
N ALA A 2 59.20 -37.10 31.08
CA ALA A 2 58.73 -35.75 30.70
C ALA A 2 57.76 -35.89 29.51
N THR A 3 56.49 -36.17 29.81
CA THR A 3 55.38 -36.18 28.86
C THR A 3 54.98 -34.74 28.51
N LYS A 4 55.27 -34.30 27.28
CA LYS A 4 54.77 -33.04 26.72
C LYS A 4 53.27 -33.18 26.37
N LYS A 5 52.39 -32.70 27.26
CA LYS A 5 50.95 -32.51 26.97
C LYS A 5 50.80 -31.40 25.91
N ARG A 6 50.40 -31.77 24.68
CA ARG A 6 49.90 -30.82 23.67
C ARG A 6 48.48 -30.43 24.04
N ASN A 7 48.30 -29.17 24.41
CA ASN A 7 47.03 -28.56 24.78
C ASN A 7 46.23 -28.26 23.50
N THR A 8 45.29 -29.12 23.13
CA THR A 8 44.38 -28.93 21.99
C THR A 8 43.20 -28.05 22.40
N ASN A 9 43.42 -26.74 22.41
CA ASN A 9 42.35 -25.77 22.65
C ASN A 9 41.49 -25.61 21.39
N LYS A 10 40.63 -26.59 21.09
CA LYS A 10 39.59 -26.48 20.07
C LYS A 10 38.54 -25.47 20.56
N ARG A 11 38.64 -24.22 20.13
CA ARG A 11 37.55 -23.25 20.21
C ARG A 11 36.36 -23.83 19.45
N HIS A 12 35.36 -24.29 20.18
CA HIS A 12 34.04 -24.60 19.63
C HIS A 12 33.46 -23.30 19.06
N TYR A 13 33.56 -23.13 17.73
CA TYR A 13 32.79 -22.12 17.01
C TYR A 13 31.33 -22.53 17.13
N VAL A 14 30.60 -21.92 18.06
CA VAL A 14 29.14 -22.06 18.14
C VAL A 14 28.60 -21.46 16.85
N ARG A 15 28.20 -22.31 15.90
CA ARG A 15 27.41 -21.91 14.73
C ARG A 15 26.18 -21.18 15.27
N GLY A 16 26.08 -19.88 14.99
CA GLY A 16 24.92 -19.08 15.39
C GLY A 16 23.64 -19.73 14.90
N ILE A 17 22.60 -19.69 15.74
CA ILE A 17 21.29 -20.27 15.44
C ILE A 17 20.77 -19.72 14.09
N PRO A 18 20.51 -20.57 13.08
CA PRO A 18 19.95 -20.13 11.81
C PRO A 18 18.65 -19.33 12.07
N GLY A 19 18.63 -18.06 11.67
CA GLY A 19 17.52 -17.13 11.93
C GLY A 19 17.90 -15.94 12.82
N ARG A 20 18.78 -16.11 13.82
CA ARG A 20 19.19 -15.01 14.71
C ARG A 20 19.93 -13.90 13.97
N ALA A 21 20.83 -14.28 13.05
CA ALA A 21 21.55 -13.34 12.18
C ALA A 21 20.64 -12.66 11.14
N SER A 22 19.54 -13.29 10.73
CA SER A 22 18.55 -12.67 9.83
C SER A 22 17.74 -11.61 10.57
N ALA A 23 17.22 -11.96 11.75
CA ALA A 23 16.48 -11.02 12.60
C ALA A 23 17.35 -9.85 13.08
N GLU A 24 18.65 -10.08 13.31
CA GLU A 24 19.58 -9.01 13.67
C GLU A 24 19.87 -8.05 12.52
N ARG A 25 20.03 -8.57 11.29
CA ARG A 25 20.14 -7.74 10.09
C ARG A 25 18.90 -6.90 9.86
N GLU A 26 17.72 -7.48 10.03
CA GLU A 26 16.45 -6.77 9.95
C GLU A 26 16.33 -5.66 11.01
N ARG A 27 16.67 -5.95 12.27
CA ARG A 27 16.72 -4.93 13.34
C ARG A 27 17.71 -3.81 13.03
N HIS A 28 18.86 -4.12 12.44
CA HIS A 28 19.82 -3.11 12.01
C HIS A 28 19.26 -2.23 10.90
N LEU A 29 18.64 -2.83 9.88
CA LEU A 29 17.97 -2.11 8.79
C LEU A 29 16.89 -1.15 9.33
N ILE A 30 16.02 -1.63 10.22
CA ILE A 30 14.97 -0.82 10.84
C ILE A 30 15.57 0.36 11.63
N ARG A 31 16.64 0.12 12.41
CA ARG A 31 17.31 1.20 13.16
C ARG A 31 17.95 2.24 12.25
N HIS A 32 18.62 1.81 11.18
CA HIS A 32 19.20 2.71 10.19
C HIS A 32 18.14 3.58 9.54
N LYS A 33 17.08 2.94 9.04
CA LYS A 33 15.97 3.62 8.38
C LYS A 33 15.26 4.61 9.29
N LYS A 34 15.04 4.23 10.55
CA LYS A 34 14.50 5.14 11.58
C LYS A 34 15.36 6.39 11.76
N SER A 35 16.69 6.26 11.66
CA SER A 35 17.61 7.40 11.71
C SER A 35 17.47 8.31 10.50
N GLU A 36 17.44 7.75 9.30
CA GLU A 36 17.23 8.51 8.05
C GLU A 36 15.91 9.30 8.11
N ILE A 37 14.81 8.63 8.47
CA ILE A 37 13.49 9.26 8.54
C ILE A 37 13.47 10.42 9.55
N ARG A 38 14.13 10.26 10.71
CA ARG A 38 14.21 11.33 11.72
C ARG A 38 14.93 12.58 11.23
N ILE A 39 15.93 12.43 10.36
CA ILE A 39 16.63 13.57 9.75
C ILE A 39 15.65 14.36 8.88
N VAL A 40 14.83 13.67 8.07
CA VAL A 40 13.84 14.31 7.20
C VAL A 40 12.74 14.99 8.02
N ILE A 41 12.24 14.33 9.07
CA ILE A 41 11.28 14.92 10.02
C ILE A 41 11.84 16.19 10.65
N HIS A 42 13.11 16.20 11.07
CA HIS A 42 13.74 17.39 11.64
C HIS A 42 13.80 18.53 10.62
N ARG A 43 14.14 18.24 9.35
CA ARG A 43 14.12 19.24 8.26
C ARG A 43 12.71 19.78 8.04
N LEU A 44 11.71 18.91 7.94
CA LEU A 44 10.31 19.31 7.79
C LEU A 44 9.84 20.23 8.93
N ARG A 45 10.16 19.89 10.18
CA ARG A 45 9.82 20.74 11.33
C ARG A 45 10.55 22.09 11.31
N ALA A 46 11.78 22.13 10.80
CA ALA A 46 12.51 23.40 10.66
C ALA A 46 11.87 24.31 9.61
N LEU A 47 11.40 23.73 8.50
CA LEU A 47 10.69 24.45 7.43
C LEU A 47 9.32 24.98 7.85
N LYS A 48 8.71 24.37 8.87
CA LYS A 48 7.38 24.72 9.39
C LYS A 48 7.39 25.78 10.50
N ARG A 49 8.56 26.31 10.88
CA ARG A 49 8.65 27.34 11.91
C ARG A 49 8.03 28.65 11.41
N ILE A 50 7.35 29.37 12.30
CA ILE A 50 6.56 30.59 12.02
C ILE A 50 7.37 31.66 11.26
N ASP A 51 8.68 31.71 11.45
CA ASP A 51 9.56 32.71 10.82
C ASP A 51 10.10 32.29 9.44
N HIS A 52 9.74 31.10 8.94
CA HIS A 52 10.20 30.57 7.64
C HIS A 52 9.03 30.22 6.73
N VAL A 53 8.95 30.85 5.57
CA VAL A 53 8.02 30.46 4.51
C VAL A 53 8.72 29.43 3.63
N ALA A 54 8.45 28.15 3.87
CA ALA A 54 9.03 27.07 3.08
C ALA A 54 8.65 27.19 1.61
N THR A 55 9.67 27.13 0.74
CA THR A 55 9.45 27.10 -0.71
C THR A 55 8.89 25.75 -1.15
N VAL A 56 8.24 25.73 -2.33
CA VAL A 56 7.75 24.48 -2.94
C VAL A 56 8.91 23.49 -3.15
N ASP A 57 10.09 23.98 -3.56
CA ASP A 57 11.28 23.15 -3.79
C ASP A 57 11.84 22.52 -2.50
N GLU A 58 11.78 23.24 -1.37
CA GLU A 58 12.23 22.69 -0.08
C GLU A 58 11.30 21.58 0.41
N LEU A 59 9.98 21.79 0.27
CA LEU A 59 8.98 20.79 0.63
C LEU A 59 9.00 19.60 -0.34
N ASP A 60 9.22 19.83 -1.64
CA ASP A 60 9.41 18.78 -2.65
C ASP A 60 10.60 17.88 -2.31
N LYS A 61 11.75 18.46 -1.92
CA LYS A 61 12.92 17.66 -1.49
C LYS A 61 12.60 16.78 -0.29
N CYS A 62 11.86 17.31 0.70
CA CYS A 62 11.42 16.50 1.83
C CYS A 62 10.42 15.43 1.40
N PHE A 63 9.45 15.76 0.54
CA PHE A 63 8.47 14.81 0.01
C PHE A 63 9.15 13.69 -0.75
N HIS A 64 10.07 14.00 -1.65
CA HIS A 64 10.86 13.05 -2.43
C HIS A 64 11.56 12.03 -1.52
N GLU A 65 12.22 12.51 -0.46
CA GLU A 65 12.95 11.65 0.45
C GLU A 65 12.02 10.80 1.33
N VAL A 66 10.89 11.36 1.81
CA VAL A 66 9.87 10.57 2.52
C VAL A 66 9.28 9.51 1.60
N ARG A 67 8.97 9.84 0.35
CA ARG A 67 8.46 8.92 -0.66
C ARG A 67 9.44 7.78 -0.93
N ARG A 68 10.73 8.09 -1.12
CA ARG A 68 11.80 7.09 -1.26
C ARG A 68 11.83 6.13 -0.06
N LEU A 69 11.80 6.67 1.16
CA LEU A 69 11.83 5.89 2.39
C LEU A 69 10.55 5.07 2.61
N ALA A 70 9.38 5.59 2.25
CA ALA A 70 8.10 4.88 2.36
C ALA A 70 8.01 3.68 1.41
N ILE A 71 8.57 3.83 0.20
CA ILE A 71 8.61 2.75 -0.80
C ILE A 71 9.65 1.69 -0.43
N ALA A 72 10.84 2.11 0.01
CA ALA A 72 11.93 1.21 0.38
C ALA A 72 11.48 0.14 1.40
N PRO A 73 12.17 -1.01 1.46
CA PRO A 73 11.78 -2.13 2.32
C PRO A 73 11.51 -1.72 3.76
N LYS A 74 10.45 -2.28 4.38
CA LYS A 74 9.95 -1.98 5.73
C LYS A 74 9.25 -0.62 5.91
N GLY A 75 9.11 0.19 4.85
CA GLY A 75 8.33 1.42 4.89
C GLY A 75 8.73 2.40 5.99
N LEU A 76 7.77 3.04 6.65
CA LEU A 76 8.02 4.08 7.66
C LEU A 76 8.31 3.55 9.08
N VAL A 77 8.44 2.24 9.23
CA VAL A 77 8.97 1.47 10.39
C VAL A 77 8.35 1.67 11.77
N SER A 78 7.51 2.67 12.02
CA SER A 78 6.81 2.83 13.30
C SER A 78 5.58 3.73 13.23
N GLU A 79 4.61 3.47 14.09
CA GLU A 79 3.41 4.29 14.26
C GLU A 79 3.73 5.75 14.57
N ALA A 80 4.68 6.02 15.48
CA ALA A 80 5.09 7.39 15.82
C ALA A 80 5.60 8.18 14.61
N ILE A 81 6.31 7.52 13.70
CA ILE A 81 6.76 8.15 12.45
C ILE A 81 5.58 8.38 11.50
N ARG A 82 4.70 7.40 11.33
CA ARG A 82 3.51 7.52 10.47
C ARG A 82 2.59 8.64 10.93
N LYS A 83 2.43 8.79 12.24
CA LYS A 83 1.65 9.88 12.85
C LYS A 83 2.13 11.27 12.44
N GLU A 84 3.43 11.42 12.19
CA GLU A 84 4.01 12.68 11.71
C GLU A 84 3.99 12.80 10.19
N LEU A 85 4.22 11.70 9.46
CA LEU A 85 4.46 11.73 8.03
C LEU A 85 3.22 11.51 7.16
N TRP A 86 2.27 10.65 7.55
CA TRP A 86 1.05 10.44 6.75
C TRP A 86 0.26 11.73 6.51
N PRO A 87 0.04 12.61 7.52
CA PRO A 87 -0.62 13.88 7.28
C PRO A 87 0.16 14.80 6.33
N PHE A 88 1.50 14.79 6.43
CA PHE A 88 2.36 15.53 5.50
C PHE A 88 2.22 15.00 4.06
N LEU A 89 2.24 13.69 3.87
CA LEU A 89 2.06 13.04 2.56
C LEU A 89 0.69 13.35 1.94
N LEU A 90 -0.32 13.50 2.79
CA LEU A 90 -1.69 13.87 2.42
C LEU A 90 -1.91 15.38 2.33
N GLY A 91 -0.87 16.22 2.44
CA GLY A 91 -1.00 17.67 2.33
C GLY A 91 -1.91 18.31 3.38
N VAL A 92 -2.05 17.67 4.54
CA VAL A 92 -2.88 18.18 5.64
C VAL A 92 -2.23 19.45 6.20
N LYS A 93 -2.97 20.57 6.13
CA LYS A 93 -2.53 21.87 6.66
C LYS A 93 -2.39 21.81 8.17
N GLU A 94 -1.42 22.54 8.72
CA GLU A 94 -1.21 22.52 10.17
C GLU A 94 -2.45 23.01 10.90
N VAL A 95 -2.90 22.17 11.82
CA VAL A 95 -3.96 22.46 12.77
C VAL A 95 -3.27 23.09 13.98
N THR A 96 -3.70 24.27 14.42
CA THR A 96 -3.12 24.89 15.62
C THR A 96 -3.31 23.96 16.85
N PRO A 97 -2.42 23.98 17.87
CA PRO A 97 -2.59 23.17 19.07
C PRO A 97 -3.95 23.34 19.77
N LEU A 98 -4.57 24.52 19.62
CA LEU A 98 -5.92 24.83 20.09
C LEU A 98 -7.00 24.08 19.29
N GLU A 99 -6.83 23.93 17.98
CA GLU A 99 -7.75 23.21 17.10
C GLU A 99 -7.57 21.67 17.15
N LEU A 100 -6.41 21.18 17.59
CA LEU A 100 -6.15 19.75 17.80
C LEU A 100 -7.01 19.13 18.92
N ASN A 101 -7.38 19.94 19.91
CA ASN A 101 -8.21 19.55 21.06
C ASN A 101 -9.70 19.90 20.89
N GLY A 102 -10.08 20.49 19.75
CA GLY A 102 -11.48 20.79 19.46
C GLY A 102 -12.28 19.51 19.17
N PRO A 103 -13.58 19.45 19.51
CA PRO A 103 -14.43 18.34 19.09
C PRO A 103 -14.42 18.26 17.55
N LEU A 104 -14.44 17.03 17.01
CA LEU A 104 -14.68 16.82 15.58
C LEU A 104 -15.96 17.56 15.22
N TYR A 105 -15.89 18.43 14.21
CA TYR A 105 -17.01 19.27 13.82
C TYR A 105 -18.11 18.38 13.25
N ILE A 106 -19.10 18.07 14.07
CA ILE A 106 -20.40 17.61 13.60
C ILE A 106 -21.17 18.90 13.28
N LYS A 107 -21.46 19.11 12.01
CA LYS A 107 -22.36 20.19 11.59
C LYS A 107 -23.72 19.87 12.21
N ASN A 108 -24.05 20.48 13.34
CA ASN A 108 -25.36 20.33 14.03
C ASN A 108 -26.53 20.96 13.23
N ASN A 109 -26.44 20.99 11.90
CA ASN A 109 -27.47 21.52 11.02
C ASN A 109 -28.00 20.39 10.12
N THR A 110 -28.88 19.58 10.70
CA THR A 110 -30.23 19.31 10.17
C THR A 110 -30.88 18.22 11.03
N LYS A 111 -32.19 18.32 11.27
CA LYS A 111 -32.98 17.33 12.04
C LYS A 111 -33.09 15.95 11.34
N LYS A 112 -32.26 15.65 10.34
CA LYS A 112 -32.32 14.44 9.52
C LYS A 112 -30.97 13.74 9.59
N ALA A 113 -30.97 12.49 10.03
CA ALA A 113 -29.78 11.65 10.00
C ALA A 113 -29.23 11.55 8.56
N HIS A 114 -27.91 11.49 8.41
CA HIS A 114 -27.27 11.22 7.11
C HIS A 114 -27.87 9.96 6.48
N LEU A 115 -28.06 9.94 5.15
CA LEU A 115 -28.69 8.82 4.44
C LEU A 115 -28.05 7.48 4.80
N ASP A 116 -26.72 7.48 4.91
CA ASP A 116 -25.91 6.29 5.19
C ASP A 116 -25.70 5.99 6.68
N ALA A 117 -26.23 6.82 7.60
CA ALA A 117 -25.92 6.71 9.04
C ALA A 117 -26.23 5.32 9.62
N THR A 118 -27.35 4.71 9.22
CA THR A 118 -27.74 3.37 9.66
C THR A 118 -26.79 2.29 9.14
N GLN A 119 -26.27 2.43 7.91
CA GLN A 119 -25.31 1.48 7.36
C GLN A 119 -23.95 1.62 8.07
N VAL A 120 -23.51 2.85 8.30
CA VAL A 120 -22.29 3.16 9.07
C VAL A 120 -22.36 2.53 10.46
N GLU A 121 -23.49 2.68 11.17
CA GLU A 121 -23.67 2.09 12.51
C GLU A 121 -23.50 0.57 12.50
N LYS A 122 -24.20 -0.14 11.60
CA LYS A 122 -24.11 -1.60 11.45
C LYS A 122 -22.69 -2.07 11.12
N ASP A 123 -21.98 -1.33 10.29
CA ASP A 123 -20.62 -1.65 9.87
C ASP A 123 -19.62 -1.44 11.01
N VAL A 124 -19.73 -0.31 11.71
CA VAL A 124 -18.87 0.01 12.85
C VAL A 124 -19.09 -0.96 14.01
N GLU A 125 -20.33 -1.39 14.27
CA GLU A 125 -20.64 -2.36 15.32
C GLU A 125 -19.93 -3.71 15.12
N ARG A 126 -19.77 -4.16 13.87
CA ARG A 126 -19.05 -5.40 13.52
C ARG A 126 -17.55 -5.21 13.24
N SER A 127 -17.03 -3.98 13.35
CA SER A 127 -15.63 -3.64 13.04
C SER A 127 -14.67 -3.79 14.23
N LEU A 128 -13.37 -3.52 13.98
CA LEU A 128 -12.28 -3.45 14.95
C LEU A 128 -11.90 -4.78 15.63
N TRP A 129 -12.34 -5.93 15.13
CA TRP A 129 -12.03 -7.24 15.74
C TRP A 129 -10.81 -7.95 15.17
N HIS A 130 -10.55 -7.82 13.85
CA HIS A 130 -9.62 -8.73 13.17
C HIS A 130 -8.14 -8.41 13.36
N TYR A 131 -7.80 -7.15 13.71
CA TYR A 131 -6.41 -6.75 13.86
C TYR A 131 -5.81 -7.33 15.14
N ASP A 132 -4.60 -7.87 15.02
CA ASP A 132 -3.78 -8.37 16.12
C ASP A 132 -3.67 -7.38 17.30
N VAL A 133 -3.45 -6.10 17.02
CA VAL A 133 -3.38 -5.03 18.03
C VAL A 133 -4.70 -4.78 18.78
N LEU A 134 -5.83 -5.30 18.29
CA LEU A 134 -7.17 -5.12 18.86
C LEU A 134 -7.75 -6.38 19.51
N GLN A 135 -7.04 -7.52 19.46
CA GLN A 135 -7.55 -8.78 20.03
C GLN A 135 -7.65 -8.75 21.56
N ARG A 136 -6.86 -7.90 22.23
CA ARG A 136 -6.74 -7.88 23.71
C ARG A 136 -7.26 -6.60 24.37
N ILE A 137 -7.88 -5.70 23.61
CA ILE A 137 -8.43 -4.46 24.19
C ILE A 137 -9.73 -4.74 24.94
N LYS A 138 -10.02 -3.92 25.95
CA LYS A 138 -11.28 -3.99 26.70
C LYS A 138 -12.45 -3.57 25.80
N GLU A 139 -13.63 -4.13 26.04
CA GLU A 139 -14.85 -3.76 25.32
C GLU A 139 -15.18 -2.26 25.46
N SER A 140 -14.92 -1.66 26.63
CA SER A 140 -15.08 -0.21 26.83
C SER A 140 -14.16 0.61 25.91
N GLU A 141 -12.90 0.19 25.75
CA GLU A 141 -11.95 0.84 24.85
C GLU A 141 -12.36 0.67 23.39
N ARG A 142 -12.83 -0.52 23.02
CA ARG A 142 -13.38 -0.80 21.68
C ARG A 142 -14.57 0.12 21.37
N ARG A 143 -15.50 0.28 22.31
CA ARG A 143 -16.64 1.21 22.18
C ARG A 143 -16.19 2.66 21.98
N VAL A 144 -15.16 3.11 22.69
CA VAL A 144 -14.58 4.45 22.49
C VAL A 144 -14.02 4.60 21.07
N LYS A 145 -13.25 3.62 20.59
CA LYS A 145 -12.71 3.63 19.21
C LYS A 145 -13.82 3.58 18.16
N ARG A 146 -14.87 2.79 18.36
CA ARG A 146 -16.05 2.73 17.47
C ARG A 146 -16.79 4.06 17.40
N ARG A 147 -17.01 4.72 18.55
CA ARG A 147 -17.61 6.07 18.56
C ARG A 147 -16.77 7.07 17.76
N ALA A 148 -15.46 7.06 17.96
CA ALA A 148 -14.55 7.90 17.19
C ALA A 148 -14.60 7.57 15.68
N LEU A 149 -14.67 6.28 15.33
CA LEU A 149 -14.79 5.82 13.94
C LEU A 149 -16.08 6.33 13.29
N THR A 150 -17.23 6.18 13.95
CA THR A 150 -18.52 6.74 13.50
C THR A 150 -18.43 8.26 13.32
N GLN A 151 -17.86 8.97 14.29
CA GLN A 151 -17.72 10.42 14.21
C GLN A 151 -16.89 10.87 13.00
N VAL A 152 -15.74 10.23 12.74
CA VAL A 152 -14.90 10.57 11.59
C VAL A 152 -15.63 10.27 10.28
N ILE A 153 -16.25 9.09 10.14
CA ILE A 153 -16.97 8.71 8.91
C ILE A 153 -18.10 9.71 8.62
N LEU A 154 -18.95 9.99 9.60
CA LEU A 154 -20.08 10.91 9.40
C LEU A 154 -19.59 12.34 9.12
N SER A 155 -18.53 12.80 9.78
CA SER A 155 -17.96 14.13 9.53
C SER A 155 -17.38 14.27 8.11
N VAL A 156 -16.87 13.19 7.52
CA VAL A 156 -16.39 13.18 6.13
C VAL A 156 -17.57 13.29 5.16
N LEU A 157 -18.61 12.49 5.38
CA LEU A 157 -19.81 12.49 4.53
C LEU A 157 -20.55 13.83 4.63
N ASP A 158 -20.73 14.37 5.84
CA ASP A 158 -21.37 15.68 6.07
C ASP A 158 -20.57 16.86 5.50
N ALA A 159 -19.26 16.69 5.26
CA ALA A 159 -18.41 17.72 4.67
C ALA A 159 -18.51 17.77 3.14
N ASN A 160 -18.96 16.69 2.51
CA ASN A 160 -19.02 16.56 1.06
C ASN A 160 -20.20 15.67 0.64
N ASP A 161 -21.32 16.32 0.28
CA ASP A 161 -22.58 15.68 -0.11
C ASP A 161 -22.47 14.82 -1.39
N GLU A 162 -21.34 14.88 -2.11
CA GLU A 162 -21.09 14.02 -3.27
C GLU A 162 -20.43 12.68 -2.90
N LEU A 163 -20.10 12.44 -1.62
CA LEU A 163 -19.53 11.19 -1.13
C LEU A 163 -20.64 10.26 -0.59
N TYR A 164 -20.63 9.03 -1.08
CA TYR A 164 -21.54 7.96 -0.66
C TYR A 164 -20.77 6.91 0.13
N TYR A 165 -21.34 6.44 1.23
CA TYR A 165 -20.72 5.37 2.01
C TYR A 165 -20.78 4.04 1.25
N PHE A 166 -19.64 3.35 1.13
CA PHE A 166 -19.61 1.95 0.68
C PHE A 166 -19.24 1.02 1.83
N GLN A 167 -19.78 -0.21 1.82
CA GLN A 167 -19.46 -1.22 2.81
C GLN A 167 -17.99 -1.62 2.72
N GLY A 168 -17.23 -1.37 3.78
CA GLY A 168 -15.78 -1.54 3.85
C GLY A 168 -15.00 -0.23 4.01
N TYR A 169 -15.63 0.92 3.80
CA TYR A 169 -14.98 2.22 4.02
C TYR A 169 -14.51 2.40 5.48
N HIS A 170 -15.27 1.86 6.45
CA HIS A 170 -14.87 1.86 7.85
C HIS A 170 -13.53 1.16 8.11
N ASP A 171 -13.14 0.17 7.31
CA ASP A 171 -11.84 -0.50 7.45
C ASP A 171 -10.70 0.46 7.09
N ILE A 172 -10.86 1.29 6.06
CA ILE A 172 -9.89 2.34 5.71
C ILE A 172 -9.78 3.37 6.83
N VAL A 173 -10.93 3.90 7.29
CA VAL A 173 -10.94 4.93 8.34
C VAL A 173 -10.36 4.38 9.64
N SER A 174 -10.56 3.09 9.94
CA SER A 174 -9.95 2.44 11.11
C SER A 174 -8.43 2.48 11.07
N VAL A 175 -7.78 2.33 9.90
CA VAL A 175 -6.33 2.38 9.78
C VAL A 175 -5.78 3.76 10.14
N PHE A 176 -6.43 4.81 9.66
CA PHE A 176 -6.08 6.19 10.03
C PHE A 176 -6.33 6.46 11.51
N LEU A 177 -7.48 6.02 12.06
CA LEU A 177 -7.80 6.20 13.46
C LEU A 177 -6.81 5.50 14.40
N LEU A 178 -6.39 4.27 14.05
CA LEU A 178 -5.42 3.50 14.82
C LEU A 178 -4.00 4.08 14.74
N THR A 179 -3.66 4.76 13.64
CA THR A 179 -2.31 5.31 13.43
C THR A 179 -2.18 6.75 13.92
N LEU A 180 -3.17 7.59 13.64
CA LEU A 180 -3.15 9.03 13.92
C LEU A 180 -3.86 9.38 15.24
N GLY A 181 -4.69 8.48 15.75
CA GLY A 181 -5.56 8.70 16.91
C GLY A 181 -6.86 9.41 16.54
N ASN A 182 -7.70 9.73 17.54
CA ASN A 182 -8.89 10.54 17.32
C ASN A 182 -8.53 12.03 17.38
N SER A 183 -8.36 12.68 16.23
CA SER A 183 -7.94 14.07 16.14
C SER A 183 -8.45 14.74 14.86
N LYS A 184 -8.45 16.08 14.82
CA LYS A 184 -8.76 16.85 13.59
C LYS A 184 -7.80 16.53 12.44
N LEU A 185 -6.54 16.20 12.76
CA LEU A 185 -5.55 15.73 11.80
C LEU A 185 -6.00 14.44 11.09
N THR A 186 -6.59 13.51 11.86
CA THR A 186 -7.14 12.26 11.34
C THR A 186 -8.33 12.53 10.41
N LEU A 187 -9.23 13.43 10.81
CA LEU A 187 -10.36 13.82 9.97
C LEU A 187 -9.90 14.40 8.63
N GLN A 188 -8.99 15.37 8.64
CA GLN A 188 -8.46 15.98 7.42
C GLN A 188 -7.71 14.99 6.53
N ALA A 189 -6.92 14.09 7.12
CA ALA A 189 -6.26 13.03 6.37
C ALA A 189 -7.27 12.12 5.67
N VAL A 190 -8.34 11.71 6.38
CA VAL A 190 -9.39 10.86 5.83
C VAL A 190 -10.22 11.61 4.78
N GLN A 191 -10.52 12.89 4.97
CA GLN A 191 -11.18 13.73 3.95
C GLN A 191 -10.36 13.73 2.65
N ASN A 192 -9.07 14.04 2.72
CA ASN A 192 -8.21 14.06 1.54
C ASN A 192 -8.16 12.68 0.86
N VAL A 193 -8.09 11.58 1.62
CA VAL A 193 -8.13 10.22 1.05
C VAL A 193 -9.48 9.94 0.37
N SER A 194 -10.58 10.37 0.97
CA SER A 194 -11.95 10.16 0.45
C SER A 194 -12.21 10.93 -0.83
N GLU A 195 -11.70 12.16 -0.91
CA GLU A 195 -11.89 13.04 -2.06
C GLU A 195 -10.93 12.75 -3.20
N THR A 196 -9.93 11.89 -2.98
CA THR A 196 -8.90 11.58 -3.97
C THR A 196 -8.80 10.08 -4.22
N TYR A 197 -8.02 9.36 -3.41
CA TYR A 197 -7.76 7.94 -3.55
C TYR A 197 -9.00 7.04 -3.52
N GLN A 198 -9.97 7.35 -2.66
CA GLN A 198 -11.22 6.60 -2.47
C GLN A 198 -12.43 7.30 -3.09
N ARG A 199 -12.19 8.30 -3.95
CA ARG A 199 -13.28 9.05 -4.57
C ARG A 199 -14.16 8.18 -5.45
N GLU A 200 -13.57 7.27 -6.23
CA GLU A 200 -14.33 6.38 -7.12
C GLU A 200 -15.21 5.37 -6.35
N PRO A 201 -14.72 4.66 -5.31
CA PRO A 201 -15.59 3.82 -4.48
C PRO A 201 -16.69 4.55 -3.71
N MET A 202 -16.53 5.86 -3.47
CA MET A 202 -17.51 6.70 -2.77
C MET A 202 -18.46 7.46 -3.71
N ARG A 203 -18.65 6.97 -4.94
CA ARG A 203 -19.71 7.45 -5.86
C ARG A 203 -21.03 6.72 -5.57
N PRO A 204 -22.18 7.17 -6.13
CA PRO A 204 -23.47 6.50 -5.95
C PRO A 204 -23.48 5.00 -6.32
N GLY A 205 -22.56 4.58 -7.20
CA GLY A 205 -22.40 3.20 -7.64
C GLY A 205 -20.92 2.85 -7.84
N LEU A 206 -20.65 1.56 -8.00
CA LEU A 206 -19.29 1.01 -8.13
C LEU A 206 -18.87 0.77 -9.59
N GLU A 207 -19.61 1.28 -10.58
CA GLU A 207 -19.42 0.95 -12.00
C GLU A 207 -17.98 1.27 -12.45
N GLN A 208 -17.46 2.45 -12.10
CA GLN A 208 -16.10 2.84 -12.47
C GLN A 208 -15.04 2.01 -11.74
N VAL A 209 -15.32 1.60 -10.49
CA VAL A 209 -14.43 0.71 -9.73
C VAL A 209 -14.41 -0.68 -10.36
N MET A 210 -15.56 -1.19 -10.81
CA MET A 210 -15.65 -2.46 -11.53
C MET A 210 -14.88 -2.39 -12.86
N VAL A 211 -15.01 -1.29 -13.61
CA VAL A 211 -14.21 -1.03 -14.83
C VAL A 211 -12.71 -1.01 -14.51
N ALA A 212 -12.28 -0.32 -13.45
CA ALA A 212 -10.89 -0.32 -13.01
C ALA A 212 -10.42 -1.72 -12.57
N THR A 213 -11.26 -2.49 -11.89
CA THR A 213 -10.95 -3.87 -11.46
C THR A 213 -10.73 -4.79 -12.67
N ARG A 214 -11.45 -4.59 -13.77
CA ARG A 214 -11.25 -5.34 -15.02
C ARG A 214 -9.86 -5.17 -15.63
N LEU A 215 -9.14 -4.09 -15.31
CA LEU A 215 -7.75 -3.89 -15.73
C LEU A 215 -6.78 -4.90 -15.09
N LEU A 216 -7.19 -5.63 -14.05
CA LEU A 216 -6.36 -6.62 -13.37
C LEU A 216 -5.89 -7.72 -14.32
N PHE A 217 -6.79 -8.26 -15.15
CA PHE A 217 -6.46 -9.36 -16.05
C PHE A 217 -5.56 -8.96 -17.22
N PRO A 218 -5.78 -7.84 -17.93
CA PRO A 218 -4.80 -7.30 -18.88
C PRO A 218 -3.41 -7.10 -18.27
N LEU A 219 -3.36 -6.68 -16.99
CA LEU A 219 -2.11 -6.51 -16.28
C LEU A 219 -1.41 -7.85 -15.98
N VAL A 220 -2.18 -8.88 -15.59
CA VAL A 220 -1.67 -10.25 -15.42
C VAL A 220 -1.23 -10.85 -16.76
N ASP A 221 -2.03 -10.70 -17.82
CA ASP A 221 -1.72 -11.16 -19.20
C ASP A 221 -0.41 -10.56 -19.72
N ALA A 222 -0.18 -9.27 -19.46
CA ALA A 222 1.06 -8.60 -19.83
C ALA A 222 2.29 -9.18 -19.12
N ALA A 223 2.14 -9.71 -17.90
CA ALA A 223 3.23 -10.23 -17.09
C ALA A 223 3.41 -11.76 -17.20
N ASP A 224 2.32 -12.51 -17.35
CA ASP A 224 2.29 -13.98 -17.40
C ASP A 224 1.04 -14.47 -18.15
N GLU A 225 1.21 -14.68 -19.46
CA GLU A 225 0.15 -15.15 -20.36
C GLU A 225 -0.43 -16.51 -19.94
N LEU A 226 0.40 -17.43 -19.43
CA LEU A 226 -0.05 -18.76 -19.02
C LEU A 226 -0.97 -18.68 -17.79
N LEU A 227 -0.57 -17.87 -16.79
CA LEU A 227 -1.40 -17.63 -15.62
C LEU A 227 -2.73 -16.99 -15.99
N PHE A 228 -2.71 -16.00 -16.90
CA PHE A 228 -3.92 -15.38 -17.40
C PHE A 228 -4.84 -16.36 -18.13
N GLN A 229 -4.30 -17.23 -18.99
CA GLN A 229 -5.07 -18.25 -19.70
C GLN A 229 -5.79 -19.18 -18.73
N HIS A 230 -5.09 -19.67 -17.70
CA HIS A 230 -5.67 -20.54 -16.66
C HIS A 230 -6.82 -19.85 -15.90
N LEU A 231 -6.61 -18.59 -15.49
CA LEU A 231 -7.67 -17.81 -14.83
C LEU A 231 -8.90 -17.63 -15.73
N ARG A 232 -8.68 -17.35 -17.01
CA ARG A 232 -9.77 -17.19 -17.98
C ARG A 232 -10.53 -18.50 -18.23
N GLU A 233 -9.81 -19.62 -18.31
CA GLU A 233 -10.40 -20.96 -18.52
C GLU A 233 -11.24 -21.42 -17.33
N SER A 234 -10.94 -20.95 -16.12
CA SER A 234 -11.80 -21.19 -14.95
C SER A 234 -13.05 -20.29 -14.87
N GLU A 235 -13.27 -19.44 -15.88
CA GLU A 235 -14.42 -18.52 -15.98
C GLU A 235 -14.54 -17.49 -14.84
N VAL A 236 -13.50 -17.32 -14.01
CA VAL A 236 -13.51 -16.30 -12.97
C VAL A 236 -13.31 -14.92 -13.57
N GLU A 237 -14.08 -13.95 -13.08
CA GLU A 237 -13.86 -12.53 -13.34
C GLU A 237 -12.98 -11.91 -12.25
N PRO A 238 -12.29 -10.78 -12.52
CA PRO A 238 -11.36 -10.17 -11.56
C PRO A 238 -12.01 -9.58 -10.31
N PHE A 239 -13.32 -9.71 -10.13
CA PHE A 239 -14.08 -9.09 -9.03
C PHE A 239 -13.80 -9.69 -7.65
N PHE A 240 -13.14 -10.85 -7.55
CA PHE A 240 -12.60 -11.35 -6.28
C PHE A 240 -11.62 -10.34 -5.64
N ALA A 241 -10.98 -9.48 -6.44
CA ALA A 241 -10.04 -8.46 -5.99
C ALA A 241 -10.70 -7.13 -5.64
N LEU A 242 -12.01 -6.96 -5.92
CA LEU A 242 -12.73 -5.72 -5.61
C LEU A 242 -12.62 -5.36 -4.12
N PRO A 243 -12.85 -6.28 -3.16
CA PRO A 243 -12.68 -5.98 -1.73
C PRO A 243 -11.25 -5.57 -1.36
N TRP A 244 -10.23 -6.05 -2.08
CA TRP A 244 -8.83 -5.71 -1.81
C TRP A 244 -8.54 -4.27 -2.22
N MET A 245 -9.05 -3.88 -3.39
CA MET A 245 -8.83 -2.55 -3.95
C MET A 245 -9.57 -1.47 -3.16
N ILE A 246 -10.87 -1.65 -2.89
CA ILE A 246 -11.70 -0.62 -2.23
C ILE A 246 -11.41 -0.47 -0.74
N THR A 247 -10.77 -1.46 -0.10
CA THR A 247 -10.37 -1.37 1.31
C THR A 247 -8.86 -1.23 1.49
N TRP A 248 -8.08 -1.12 0.41
CA TRP A 248 -6.62 -1.14 0.46
C TRP A 248 -6.06 -2.30 1.30
N PHE A 249 -6.62 -3.49 1.10
CA PHE A 249 -6.31 -4.73 1.83
C PHE A 249 -6.58 -4.69 3.35
N ALA A 250 -7.14 -3.60 3.88
CA ALA A 250 -7.37 -3.43 5.31
C ALA A 250 -8.35 -4.46 5.87
N HIS A 251 -9.32 -4.88 5.06
CA HIS A 251 -10.32 -5.88 5.45
C HIS A 251 -9.76 -7.30 5.54
N GLN A 252 -8.76 -7.63 4.71
CA GLN A 252 -8.25 -8.99 4.57
C GLN A 252 -7.14 -9.29 5.57
N LEU A 253 -6.25 -8.33 5.83
CA LEU A 253 -5.04 -8.57 6.61
C LEU A 253 -5.30 -8.45 8.12
N LYS A 254 -4.77 -9.43 8.87
CA LYS A 254 -4.92 -9.49 10.34
C LYS A 254 -3.81 -8.77 11.10
N ARG A 255 -2.61 -8.68 10.53
CA ARG A 255 -1.48 -7.98 11.15
C ARG A 255 -1.56 -6.50 10.80
N PHE A 256 -1.77 -5.64 11.79
CA PHE A 256 -1.93 -4.21 11.54
C PHE A 256 -0.67 -3.58 10.93
N GLU A 257 0.51 -4.07 11.31
CA GLU A 257 1.79 -3.61 10.77
C GLU A 257 1.89 -3.83 9.24
N ASP A 258 1.35 -4.94 8.74
CA ASP A 258 1.34 -5.28 7.32
C ASP A 258 0.40 -4.35 6.54
N VAL A 259 -0.77 -4.01 7.10
CA VAL A 259 -1.69 -3.00 6.54
C VAL A 259 -1.03 -1.63 6.52
N ALA A 260 -0.46 -1.19 7.64
CA ALA A 260 0.21 0.10 7.73
C ALA A 260 1.40 0.21 6.76
N ARG A 261 2.09 -0.91 6.50
CA ARG A 261 3.18 -0.99 5.50
C ARG A 261 2.68 -0.78 4.07
N LEU A 262 1.50 -1.30 3.71
CA LEU A 262 0.88 -1.04 2.40
C LEU A 262 0.45 0.43 2.28
N TYR A 263 -0.13 0.99 3.35
CA TYR A 263 -0.55 2.40 3.38
C TYR A 263 0.64 3.35 3.24
N ASP A 264 1.82 3.02 3.80
CA ASP A 264 3.05 3.77 3.57
C ASP A 264 3.33 3.96 2.06
N VAL A 265 3.04 2.95 1.21
CA VAL A 265 3.24 3.03 -0.25
C VAL A 265 2.05 3.64 -0.98
N PHE A 266 0.81 3.28 -0.61
CA PHE A 266 -0.39 3.81 -1.27
C PHE A 266 -0.45 5.34 -1.20
N LEU A 267 -0.06 5.93 -0.07
CA LEU A 267 -0.07 7.38 0.14
C LEU A 267 0.99 8.15 -0.67
N VAL A 268 1.94 7.46 -1.31
CA VAL A 268 3.01 8.09 -2.10
C VAL A 268 3.07 7.61 -3.55
N THR A 269 2.05 6.85 -3.97
CA THR A 269 1.92 6.28 -5.31
C THR A 269 0.57 6.66 -5.93
N HIS A 270 0.42 6.29 -7.20
CA HIS A 270 -0.80 6.52 -7.96
C HIS A 270 -2.00 5.76 -7.35
N PRO A 271 -3.25 6.27 -7.43
CA PRO A 271 -4.43 5.63 -6.80
C PRO A 271 -4.68 4.19 -7.24
N LEU A 272 -4.45 3.89 -8.52
CA LEU A 272 -4.51 2.53 -9.05
C LEU A 272 -3.38 1.62 -8.58
N PHE A 273 -2.42 2.04 -7.73
CA PHE A 273 -1.34 1.17 -7.26
C PHE A 273 -1.87 -0.06 -6.50
N SER A 274 -3.05 0.05 -5.85
CA SER A 274 -3.73 -1.11 -5.26
C SER A 274 -4.07 -2.20 -6.28
N LEU A 275 -4.35 -1.86 -7.54
CA LEU A 275 -4.53 -2.80 -8.65
C LEU A 275 -3.23 -3.58 -8.95
N TYR A 276 -2.08 -2.89 -8.92
CA TYR A 276 -0.78 -3.51 -9.17
C TYR A 276 -0.35 -4.41 -8.01
N VAL A 277 -0.70 -4.03 -6.77
CA VAL A 277 -0.56 -4.91 -5.61
C VAL A 277 -1.43 -6.16 -5.79
N SER A 278 -2.71 -6.02 -6.20
CA SER A 278 -3.58 -7.16 -6.51
C SER A 278 -3.00 -8.09 -7.58
N ALA A 279 -2.48 -7.54 -8.69
CA ALA A 279 -1.82 -8.33 -9.73
C ALA A 279 -0.59 -9.08 -9.18
N SER A 280 0.18 -8.41 -8.33
CA SER A 280 1.38 -9.00 -7.71
C SER A 280 1.05 -10.12 -6.74
N VAL A 281 -0.06 -10.04 -6.01
CA VAL A 281 -0.57 -11.16 -5.18
C VAL A 281 -0.82 -12.41 -6.03
N LEU A 282 -1.44 -12.24 -7.21
CA LEU A 282 -1.69 -13.35 -8.14
C LEU A 282 -0.37 -13.91 -8.68
N LEU A 283 0.51 -13.04 -9.13
CA LEU A 283 1.77 -13.41 -9.75
C LEU A 283 2.77 -14.07 -8.77
N GLU A 284 2.77 -13.68 -7.50
CA GLU A 284 3.52 -14.38 -6.44
C GLU A 284 2.90 -15.73 -6.08
N SER A 285 1.58 -15.87 -6.28
CA SER A 285 0.84 -17.12 -6.04
C SER A 285 0.74 -18.00 -7.29
N ARG A 286 1.47 -17.69 -8.37
CA ARG A 286 1.39 -18.34 -9.69
C ARG A 286 1.32 -19.86 -9.61
N GLU A 287 2.28 -20.48 -8.93
CA GLU A 287 2.36 -21.95 -8.84
C GLU A 287 1.16 -22.57 -8.13
N LYS A 288 0.63 -21.87 -7.13
CA LYS A 288 -0.58 -22.30 -6.41
C LYS A 288 -1.81 -22.20 -7.32
N ILE A 289 -1.89 -21.13 -8.12
CA ILE A 289 -3.01 -20.90 -9.02
C ILE A 289 -3.03 -21.91 -10.16
N LEU A 290 -1.89 -22.16 -10.80
CA LEU A 290 -1.80 -23.14 -11.91
C LEU A 290 -2.05 -24.59 -11.48
N ARG A 291 -1.90 -24.91 -10.19
CA ARG A 291 -2.23 -26.22 -9.62
C ARG A 291 -3.66 -26.32 -9.11
N CYS A 292 -4.36 -25.19 -9.03
CA CYS A 292 -5.76 -25.17 -8.63
C CYS A 292 -6.63 -25.74 -9.74
N GLU A 293 -7.68 -26.45 -9.35
CA GLU A 293 -8.69 -26.94 -10.27
C GLU A 293 -9.27 -25.78 -11.10
N CYS A 294 -9.41 -26.01 -12.40
CA CYS A 294 -9.81 -24.99 -13.36
C CYS A 294 -11.34 -24.88 -13.44
N ASP A 295 -11.98 -24.69 -12.29
CA ASP A 295 -13.42 -24.44 -12.16
C ASP A 295 -13.67 -23.14 -11.40
N PHE A 296 -14.80 -22.49 -11.67
CA PHE A 296 -15.13 -21.19 -11.09
C PHE A 296 -15.13 -21.21 -9.55
N GLY A 297 -15.75 -22.22 -8.93
CA GLY A 297 -15.98 -22.23 -7.48
C GLY A 297 -14.69 -22.37 -6.69
N THR A 298 -13.87 -23.36 -7.05
CA THR A 298 -12.57 -23.61 -6.41
C THR A 298 -11.61 -22.46 -6.65
N MET A 299 -11.54 -21.97 -7.89
CA MET A 299 -10.67 -20.85 -8.25
C MET A 299 -11.07 -19.59 -7.50
N HIS A 300 -12.33 -19.17 -7.54
CA HIS A 300 -12.82 -17.97 -6.85
C HIS A 300 -12.55 -18.04 -5.33
N GLY A 301 -12.82 -19.19 -4.71
CA GLY A 301 -12.58 -19.43 -3.29
C GLY A 301 -11.10 -19.33 -2.91
N MET A 302 -10.21 -19.92 -3.71
CA MET A 302 -8.76 -19.80 -3.50
C MET A 302 -8.28 -18.36 -3.68
N LEU A 303 -8.64 -17.71 -4.80
CA LEU A 303 -8.20 -16.37 -5.16
C LEU A 303 -8.56 -15.37 -4.06
N SER A 304 -9.80 -15.38 -3.60
CA SER A 304 -10.33 -14.49 -2.56
C SER A 304 -9.51 -14.51 -1.26
N ASN A 305 -8.82 -15.61 -0.96
CA ASN A 305 -8.07 -15.82 0.28
C ASN A 305 -6.54 -15.64 0.12
N LEU A 306 -6.01 -15.41 -1.09
CA LEU A 306 -4.57 -15.27 -1.32
C LEU A 306 -3.88 -14.19 -0.47
N PRO A 307 -4.47 -13.00 -0.24
CA PRO A 307 -3.82 -11.96 0.55
C PRO A 307 -3.49 -12.37 1.99
N LEU A 308 -4.21 -13.34 2.57
CA LEU A 308 -4.02 -13.79 3.94
C LEU A 308 -2.63 -14.40 4.20
N SER A 309 -1.96 -14.86 3.15
CA SER A 309 -0.66 -15.54 3.22
C SER A 309 0.44 -14.85 2.40
N MET A 310 0.20 -13.62 1.93
CA MET A 310 1.13 -12.94 1.04
C MET A 310 2.37 -12.42 1.76
N ASP A 311 3.51 -12.41 1.07
CA ASP A 311 4.72 -11.72 1.51
C ASP A 311 4.64 -10.25 1.09
N ILE A 312 4.38 -9.37 2.05
CA ILE A 312 4.12 -7.94 1.81
C ILE A 312 5.25 -7.27 1.03
N GLU A 313 6.51 -7.54 1.36
CA GLU A 313 7.63 -6.86 0.70
C GLU A 313 7.80 -7.34 -0.74
N LYS A 314 7.68 -8.65 -0.99
CA LYS A 314 7.73 -9.19 -2.37
C LYS A 314 6.59 -8.68 -3.23
N VAL A 315 5.38 -8.60 -2.68
CA VAL A 315 4.21 -8.10 -3.40
C VAL A 315 4.39 -6.61 -3.73
N ILE A 316 4.85 -5.79 -2.78
CA ILE A 316 5.12 -4.35 -3.04
C ILE A 316 6.20 -4.20 -4.12
N GLU A 317 7.29 -4.95 -4.01
CA GLU A 317 8.39 -4.90 -4.96
C GLU A 317 7.95 -5.27 -6.38
N ARG A 318 7.23 -6.39 -6.52
CA ARG A 318 6.69 -6.80 -7.82
C ARG A 318 5.67 -5.80 -8.37
N ALA A 319 4.87 -5.19 -7.50
CA ALA A 319 3.91 -4.17 -7.89
C ALA A 319 4.61 -2.92 -8.41
N LEU A 320 5.72 -2.49 -7.79
CA LEU A 320 6.53 -1.38 -8.26
C LEU A 320 7.12 -1.66 -9.63
N VAL A 321 7.69 -2.85 -9.85
CA VAL A 321 8.23 -3.23 -11.17
C VAL A 321 7.14 -3.18 -12.22
N LEU A 322 6.00 -3.84 -11.96
CA LEU A 322 4.88 -3.91 -12.88
C LEU A 322 4.27 -2.53 -13.18
N PHE A 323 4.19 -1.65 -12.17
CA PHE A 323 3.72 -0.28 -12.30
C PHE A 323 4.60 0.56 -13.24
N HIS A 324 5.93 0.40 -13.18
CA HIS A 324 6.82 1.12 -14.09
C HIS A 324 6.90 0.48 -15.48
N GLN A 325 6.73 -0.84 -15.57
CA GLN A 325 6.67 -1.57 -16.86
C GLN A 325 5.44 -1.16 -17.69
N LEU A 326 4.29 -1.09 -17.03
CA LEU A 326 3.01 -0.80 -17.67
C LEU A 326 2.22 0.22 -16.84
N PRO A 327 2.55 1.52 -16.90
CA PRO A 327 1.88 2.56 -16.12
C PRO A 327 0.38 2.67 -16.42
N PRO A 328 -0.44 3.22 -15.51
CA PRO A 328 -1.90 3.24 -15.62
C PRO A 328 -2.46 3.80 -16.94
N ALA A 329 -1.89 4.90 -17.44
CA ALA A 329 -2.30 5.50 -18.71
C ALA A 329 -2.08 4.54 -19.90
N ARG A 330 -0.93 3.85 -19.92
CA ARG A 330 -0.59 2.86 -20.95
C ARG A 330 -1.43 1.59 -20.80
N LEU A 331 -1.66 1.11 -19.58
CA LEU A 331 -2.54 -0.02 -19.30
C LEU A 331 -3.95 0.23 -19.83
N ARG A 332 -4.52 1.40 -19.54
CA ARG A 332 -5.85 1.82 -20.03
C ARG A 332 -5.90 1.85 -21.55
N GLN A 333 -4.90 2.43 -22.20
CA GLN A 333 -4.85 2.51 -23.67
C GLN A 333 -4.78 1.12 -24.34
N GLN A 334 -4.00 0.21 -23.76
CA GLN A 334 -3.81 -1.13 -24.33
C GLN A 334 -4.99 -2.09 -24.07
N SER A 335 -5.68 -1.94 -22.95
CA SER A 335 -6.76 -2.83 -22.55
C SER A 335 -8.08 -2.57 -23.29
N LYS A 336 -8.21 -1.41 -23.98
CA LYS A 336 -9.47 -0.93 -24.60
C LYS A 336 -10.66 -0.94 -23.63
N VAL A 337 -10.39 -0.86 -22.33
CA VAL A 337 -11.44 -0.78 -21.30
C VAL A 337 -11.99 0.64 -21.30
N GLU A 338 -13.25 0.78 -21.71
CA GLU A 338 -13.94 2.06 -21.77
C GLU A 338 -14.49 2.43 -20.39
N PHE A 339 -14.07 3.60 -19.90
CA PHE A 339 -14.73 4.28 -18.79
C PHE A 339 -15.86 5.12 -19.40
N ALA A 340 -17.00 5.25 -18.71
CA ALA A 340 -18.16 5.97 -19.23
C ALA A 340 -17.78 7.41 -19.65
N SER A 341 -18.26 7.83 -20.82
CA SER A 341 -17.80 9.00 -21.60
C SER A 341 -17.94 10.37 -20.94
N ASP A 342 -18.68 10.48 -19.83
CA ASP A 342 -19.02 11.76 -19.19
C ASP A 342 -18.48 11.94 -17.76
N SER A 343 -17.60 11.06 -17.27
CA SER A 343 -17.07 11.21 -15.90
C SER A 343 -15.57 11.42 -15.87
N HIS A 344 -15.14 12.52 -15.25
CA HIS A 344 -13.78 12.68 -14.73
C HIS A 344 -13.49 11.50 -13.78
N VAL A 345 -12.78 10.49 -14.28
CA VAL A 345 -12.39 9.34 -13.47
C VAL A 345 -11.22 9.75 -12.57
N TYR A 346 -11.46 9.88 -11.28
CA TYR A 346 -10.51 10.36 -10.27
C TYR A 346 -9.26 9.47 -10.14
N TYR A 347 -9.35 8.21 -10.52
CA TYR A 347 -8.16 7.37 -10.63
C TYR A 347 -7.10 7.93 -11.58
N PHE A 348 -7.47 8.74 -12.57
CA PHE A 348 -6.56 9.31 -13.57
C PHE A 348 -6.36 10.83 -13.41
N THR A 349 -6.78 11.42 -12.30
CA THR A 349 -6.51 12.83 -11.96
C THR A 349 -5.25 13.03 -11.14
N PHE A 350 -4.47 11.97 -10.93
CA PHE A 350 -3.19 12.01 -10.22
C PHE A 350 -2.10 12.74 -11.05
N PRO A 351 -1.27 13.61 -10.45
CA PRO A 351 -1.19 13.93 -9.02
C PRO A 351 -2.31 14.84 -8.51
N PHE A 352 -2.63 14.72 -7.23
CA PHE A 352 -3.70 15.49 -6.60
C PHE A 352 -3.28 16.92 -6.27
N GLU A 353 -4.26 17.83 -6.16
CA GLU A 353 -4.01 19.27 -5.92
C GLU A 353 -3.16 19.54 -4.67
N TYR A 354 -3.33 18.75 -3.61
CA TYR A 354 -2.54 18.88 -2.37
C TYR A 354 -1.11 18.33 -2.50
N GLN A 355 -0.76 17.70 -3.62
CA GLN A 355 0.59 17.19 -3.94
C GLN A 355 1.21 17.98 -5.10
N PRO A 356 1.43 19.31 -4.97
CA PRO A 356 2.00 20.13 -6.03
C PRO A 356 3.52 19.90 -6.24
N TRP A 357 4.04 18.75 -5.78
CA TRP A 357 5.45 18.41 -5.74
C TRP A 357 5.89 17.79 -7.08
N PRO A 358 6.88 18.35 -7.80
CA PRO A 358 7.41 17.72 -9.02
C PRO A 358 7.85 16.25 -8.82
N SER A 359 8.36 15.92 -7.63
CA SER A 359 8.83 14.58 -7.30
C SER A 359 7.72 13.53 -7.14
N VAL A 360 6.44 13.93 -7.12
CA VAL A 360 5.29 13.01 -6.98
C VAL A 360 5.15 12.06 -8.16
N THR A 361 5.44 12.54 -9.37
CA THR A 361 5.37 11.77 -10.62
C THR A 361 6.72 11.21 -11.05
N THR A 362 7.81 11.57 -10.34
CA THR A 362 9.15 11.07 -10.66
C THR A 362 9.17 9.54 -10.52
N PRO A 363 9.67 8.80 -11.54
CA PRO A 363 9.83 7.35 -11.45
C PRO A 363 10.64 6.96 -10.22
N VAL A 364 10.16 5.95 -9.50
CA VAL A 364 10.83 5.41 -8.31
C VAL A 364 11.93 4.46 -8.72
N LEU A 365 11.69 3.69 -9.78
CA LEU A 365 12.65 2.79 -10.38
C LEU A 365 13.27 3.46 -11.60
N THR A 366 14.60 3.54 -11.62
CA THR A 366 15.37 4.08 -12.76
C THR A 366 15.64 3.02 -13.82
N GLU A 367 15.79 1.77 -13.40
CA GLU A 367 16.02 0.63 -14.28
C GLU A 367 14.86 -0.35 -14.11
N VAL A 368 14.12 -0.55 -15.21
CA VAL A 368 12.93 -1.38 -15.21
C VAL A 368 13.07 -2.37 -16.36
N PRO A 369 13.12 -3.69 -16.08
CA PRO A 369 13.20 -4.68 -17.15
C PRO A 369 11.95 -4.59 -18.03
N PRO A 370 12.04 -4.90 -19.33
CA PRO A 370 10.86 -4.97 -20.18
C PRO A 370 9.93 -6.11 -19.73
N LEU A 371 8.65 -6.02 -20.11
CA LEU A 371 7.72 -7.14 -19.99
C LEU A 371 8.22 -8.34 -20.80
N PRO A 372 7.91 -9.59 -20.39
CA PRO A 372 8.23 -10.77 -21.18
C PRO A 372 7.66 -10.66 -22.61
N PRO A 373 8.38 -11.17 -23.62
CA PRO A 373 7.85 -11.22 -24.98
C PRO A 373 6.59 -12.10 -25.00
N ARG A 374 5.52 -11.57 -25.61
CA ARG A 374 4.28 -12.32 -25.82
C ARG A 374 4.51 -13.45 -26.80
N ARG A 375 3.95 -14.63 -26.55
CA ARG A 375 3.92 -15.68 -27.57
C ARG A 375 3.01 -15.17 -28.68
N SER A 376 3.49 -15.09 -29.93
CA SER A 376 2.63 -14.61 -31.01
C SER A 376 1.39 -15.48 -31.07
N ARG A 377 0.23 -14.86 -31.16
CA ARG A 377 -1.10 -15.51 -31.16
C ARG A 377 -1.38 -16.31 -32.44
N ASP A 378 -0.36 -16.91 -33.04
CA ASP A 378 -0.44 -17.68 -34.27
C ASP A 378 0.08 -19.10 -34.09
N LYS A 379 -0.86 -20.03 -34.37
CA LYS A 379 -0.73 -21.48 -34.57
C LYS A 379 -0.49 -22.33 -33.32
N ALA A 380 -1.58 -22.99 -32.92
CA ALA A 380 -1.57 -24.26 -32.22
C ALA A 380 -0.53 -25.21 -32.85
N GLY A 381 0.39 -25.71 -32.02
CA GLY A 381 1.40 -26.67 -32.47
C GLY A 381 2.57 -26.80 -31.51
N SER A 382 2.44 -27.75 -30.58
CA SER A 382 3.54 -28.58 -30.06
C SER A 382 4.57 -27.98 -29.08
N MET A 383 4.73 -28.75 -27.99
CA MET A 383 5.90 -28.93 -27.12
C MET A 383 6.09 -28.03 -25.89
N LEU A 384 5.60 -28.58 -24.76
CA LEU A 384 6.11 -28.39 -23.41
C LEU A 384 7.62 -28.71 -23.35
N GLY A 385 8.46 -27.69 -23.49
CA GLY A 385 9.85 -27.72 -23.04
C GLY A 385 9.96 -27.34 -21.55
N PRO A 386 11.04 -27.70 -20.86
CA PRO A 386 11.21 -27.38 -19.44
C PRO A 386 11.36 -25.86 -19.28
N TRP A 387 10.41 -25.26 -18.58
CA TRP A 387 10.24 -23.82 -18.48
C TRP A 387 11.31 -23.19 -17.58
N GLN A 388 12.09 -22.27 -18.14
CA GLN A 388 12.84 -21.27 -17.39
C GLN A 388 11.84 -20.29 -16.75
N THR A 389 11.24 -20.70 -15.63
CA THR A 389 10.39 -19.85 -14.81
C THR A 389 11.22 -18.75 -14.15
N SER A 390 10.74 -17.51 -14.24
CA SER A 390 10.89 -16.44 -13.24
C SER A 390 12.26 -16.08 -12.66
N ILE A 391 13.39 -16.54 -13.23
CA ILE A 391 14.72 -16.07 -12.79
C ILE A 391 14.82 -14.55 -13.00
N VAL A 392 14.28 -14.01 -14.10
CA VAL A 392 14.36 -12.57 -14.40
C VAL A 392 13.63 -11.71 -13.36
N ILE A 393 12.44 -12.10 -12.89
CA ILE A 393 11.68 -11.31 -11.91
C ILE A 393 12.29 -11.44 -10.51
N THR A 394 12.75 -12.63 -10.12
CA THR A 394 13.43 -12.82 -8.82
C THR A 394 14.81 -12.16 -8.80
N THR A 395 15.57 -12.20 -9.90
CA THR A 395 16.88 -11.53 -10.03
C THR A 395 16.72 -10.01 -10.08
N VAL A 396 15.67 -9.49 -10.72
CA VAL A 396 15.37 -8.05 -10.70
C VAL A 396 14.87 -7.60 -9.32
N ALA A 397 14.06 -8.39 -8.61
CA ALA A 397 13.72 -8.12 -7.22
C ALA A 397 14.99 -8.03 -6.34
N VAL A 398 15.90 -9.01 -6.45
CA VAL A 398 17.21 -8.94 -5.79
C VAL A 398 18.02 -7.71 -6.25
N GLY A 399 17.92 -7.31 -7.52
CA GLY A 399 18.56 -6.14 -8.11
C GLY A 399 17.99 -4.80 -7.64
N VAL A 400 16.66 -4.65 -7.50
CA VAL A 400 15.99 -3.45 -6.99
C VAL A 400 16.31 -3.29 -5.50
N MET A 401 16.31 -4.38 -4.73
CA MET A 401 16.82 -4.39 -3.35
C MET A 401 18.28 -3.94 -3.26
N ALA A 402 19.12 -4.33 -4.24
CA ALA A 402 20.52 -3.94 -4.31
C ALA A 402 20.71 -2.48 -4.76
N ILE A 403 19.92 -1.96 -5.71
CA ILE A 403 19.98 -0.59 -6.22
C ILE A 403 19.47 0.40 -5.15
N VAL A 404 18.36 0.09 -4.47
CA VAL A 404 17.87 0.89 -3.34
C VAL A 404 18.89 0.89 -2.19
N SER A 405 19.59 -0.23 -1.97
CA SER A 405 20.69 -0.29 -0.99
C SER A 405 21.95 0.46 -1.46
N ALA A 406 22.26 0.47 -2.76
CA ALA A 406 23.41 1.16 -3.33
C ALA A 406 23.23 2.68 -3.37
N TYR A 407 22.01 3.18 -3.57
CA TYR A 407 21.70 4.61 -3.40
C TYR A 407 21.86 5.07 -1.95
N VAL A 408 21.50 4.22 -0.97
CA VAL A 408 21.76 4.49 0.47
C VAL A 408 23.25 4.42 0.81
N PHE A 409 24.02 3.59 0.08
CA PHE A 409 25.47 3.47 0.30
C PHE A 409 26.27 4.61 -0.34
N ARG A 410 25.82 5.13 -1.51
CA ARG A 410 26.46 6.23 -2.23
C ARG A 410 26.37 7.56 -1.49
N ASP A 411 25.33 7.80 -0.70
CA ASP A 411 25.19 9.00 0.13
C ASP A 411 25.95 8.95 1.47
N ARG A 412 26.58 7.82 1.80
CA ARG A 412 27.40 7.65 3.01
C ARG A 412 28.88 7.95 2.82
N ILE A 413 29.35 8.07 1.56
CA ILE A 413 30.73 8.39 1.25
C ILE A 413 30.75 9.79 0.62
N GLY A 414 30.65 10.80 1.48
CA GLY A 414 30.99 12.17 1.11
C GLY A 414 32.47 12.28 0.80
N ILE A 415 32.85 12.02 -0.44
CA ILE A 415 34.13 12.49 -1.00
C ILE A 415 33.91 13.95 -1.41
N ARG A 416 34.21 14.87 -0.50
CA ARG A 416 34.81 16.15 -0.89
C ARG A 416 36.33 15.92 -0.93
N MET A 417 36.97 16.57 -1.91
CA MET A 417 38.41 16.58 -2.17
C MET A 417 39.30 16.49 -0.93
#